data_AF-A0A7X9EWB3-F1
#
_entry.id   AF-A0A7X9EWB3-F1
#
_cell.length_a   1.000
_cell.length_b   1.000
_cell.length_c   1.000
_cell.angle_alpha   90.00
_cell.angle_beta   90.00
_cell.angle_gamma   90.00
#
_symmetry.space_group_name_H-M   'P 1'
#
loop_
_entity.id
_entity.type
_entity.pdbx_description
1 polymer ?
#
loop_
_entity_poly.entity_id
_entity_poly.type
_entity_poly.pdbx_seq_one_letter_code
_entity_poly.pdbx_strand_id
1 'polypeptide(L)'
;MIFIGINIILALGLNLITGVTGQLSMGHAGFMSLGAYSAAILSVHYSASFALALLGGALVAALFGFLIGIPTLRLEGDYLAMV
;
A
#
# COMPACT_ATOMS: atom_id res chain seq x y z
N MET A 1 0.45 -10.27 18.20
CA MET A 1 1.51 -9.25 18.09
C MET A 1 1.73 -8.77 16.65
N ILE A 2 1.88 -9.67 15.66
CA ILE A 2 2.14 -9.27 14.26
C ILE A 2 1.06 -8.35 13.67
N PHE A 3 -0.22 -8.68 13.85
CA PHE A 3 -1.33 -7.83 13.39
C PHE A 3 -1.31 -6.41 13.99
N ILE A 4 -0.90 -6.26 15.24
CA ILE A 4 -0.80 -4.94 15.88
C ILE A 4 0.28 -4.10 15.20
N GLY A 5 1.45 -4.67 14.93
CA GLY A 5 2.54 -3.96 14.25
C GLY A 5 2.15 -3.50 12.84
N ILE A 6 1.45 -4.36 12.08
CA ILE A 6 0.96 -4.02 10.75
C ILE A 6 -0.05 -2.86 10.81
N ASN A 7 -1.00 -2.89 11.74
CA ASN A 7 -1.98 -1.82 11.91
C ASN A 7 -1.34 -0.50 12.37
N ILE A 8 -0.28 -0.54 13.18
CA ILE A 8 0.46 0.67 13.58
C ILE A 8 1.15 1.30 12.38
N ILE A 9 1.81 0.50 11.53
CA ILE A 9 2.45 1.00 10.30
C ILE A 9 1.41 1.64 9.39
N LEU A 10 0.25 1.00 9.23
CA LEU A 10 -0.86 1.51 8.43
C LEU A 10 -1.42 2.82 9.01
N ALA A 11 -1.68 2.85 10.31
CA ALA A 11 -2.18 4.04 10.99
C ALA A 11 -1.20 5.22 10.90
N LEU A 12 0.11 4.98 11.01
CA LEU A 12 1.14 6.00 10.84
C LEU A 12 1.22 6.51 9.40
N GLY A 13 1.17 5.61 8.41
CA GLY A 13 1.16 6.00 6.99
C GLY A 13 -0.07 6.83 6.64
N LEU A 14 -1.24 6.42 7.12
CA LEU A 14 -2.48 7.18 6.95
C LEU A 14 -2.45 8.51 7.71
N ASN A 15 -1.89 8.54 8.92
CA ASN A 15 -1.75 9.77 9.71
C ASN A 15 -0.82 10.77 9.04
N LEU A 16 0.24 10.34 8.37
CA LEU A 16 1.10 11.22 7.59
C LEU A 16 0.34 11.86 6.42
N ILE A 17 -0.41 11.07 5.65
CA ILE A 17 -1.14 11.58 4.48
C ILE A 17 -2.30 12.47 4.91
N THR A 18 -3.15 11.98 5.81
CA THR A 18 -4.33 12.71 6.27
C THR A 18 -3.98 13.87 7.19
N GLY A 19 -2.99 13.69 8.07
CA GLY A 19 -2.62 14.67 9.08
C GLY A 19 -1.68 15.77 8.57
N VAL A 20 -0.79 15.48 7.62
CA VAL A 20 0.16 16.47 7.08
C VAL A 20 -0.34 17.08 5.77
N THR A 21 -0.94 16.28 4.88
CA THR A 21 -1.40 16.75 3.56
C THR A 21 -2.89 17.11 3.55
N GLY A 22 -3.66 16.71 4.57
CA GLY A 22 -5.09 17.00 4.68
C GLY A 22 -5.98 16.18 3.73
N GLN A 23 -5.40 15.22 3.01
CA GLN A 23 -6.10 14.37 2.04
C GLN A 23 -6.52 13.05 2.67
N LEU A 24 -7.79 12.69 2.56
CA LEU A 24 -8.26 11.36 2.96
C LEU A 24 -7.80 10.33 1.93
N SER A 25 -7.03 9.33 2.36
CA SER A 25 -6.52 8.26 1.50
C SER A 25 -7.41 7.02 1.61
N MET A 26 -8.37 6.85 0.69
CA MET A 26 -9.23 5.65 0.63
C MET A 26 -8.47 4.44 0.06
N GLY A 27 -7.56 4.66 -0.90
CA GLY A 27 -6.74 3.61 -1.51
C GLY A 27 -5.71 2.93 -0.60
N HIS A 28 -5.49 3.41 0.64
CA HIS A 28 -4.44 2.89 1.53
C HIS A 28 -4.60 1.40 1.86
N ALA A 29 -5.85 0.94 2.08
CA ALA A 29 -6.15 -0.49 2.29
C ALA A 29 -5.98 -1.32 1.00
N GLY A 30 -6.22 -0.70 -0.17
CA GLY A 30 -6.00 -1.32 -1.49
C GLY A 30 -4.52 -1.61 -1.74
N PHE A 31 -3.64 -0.64 -1.52
CA PHE A 31 -2.19 -0.85 -1.68
C PHE A 31 -1.63 -1.86 -0.67
N MET A 32 -2.12 -1.81 0.57
CA MET A 32 -1.75 -2.78 1.60
C MET A 32 -2.13 -4.22 1.18
N SER A 33 -3.36 -4.43 0.70
CA SER A 33 -3.84 -5.75 0.29
C SER A 33 -3.12 -6.27 -0.96
N LEU A 34 -2.79 -5.40 -1.93
CA LEU A 34 -1.98 -5.74 -3.11
C LEU A 34 -0.59 -6.28 -2.73
N GLY A 35 0.11 -5.58 -1.84
CA GLY A 35 1.43 -6.00 -1.36
C GLY A 35 1.37 -7.29 -0.54
N ALA A 36 0.39 -7.40 0.36
CA ALA A 36 0.20 -8.59 1.20
C ALA A 36 -0.15 -9.83 0.37
N TYR A 37 -1.06 -9.71 -0.60
CA TYR A 37 -1.46 -10.82 -1.47
C TYR A 37 -0.30 -11.28 -2.38
N SER A 38 0.44 -10.34 -2.94
CA SER A 38 1.61 -10.64 -3.79
C SER A 38 2.74 -11.29 -2.98
N ALA A 39 3.00 -10.85 -1.75
CA ALA A 39 3.95 -11.51 -0.87
C ALA A 39 3.46 -12.92 -0.44
N ALA A 40 2.16 -13.08 -0.19
CA ALA A 40 1.56 -14.36 0.16
C ALA A 40 1.69 -15.38 -0.98
N ILE A 41 1.44 -14.98 -2.24
CA ILE A 41 1.53 -15.92 -3.38
C ILE A 41 2.97 -16.39 -3.61
N LEU A 42 3.97 -15.50 -3.46
CA LEU A 42 5.39 -15.85 -3.54
C LEU A 42 5.82 -16.79 -2.41
N SER A 43 5.32 -16.56 -1.20
CA SER A 43 5.62 -17.39 -0.04
C SER A 43 5.00 -18.80 -0.17
N VAL A 44 3.73 -18.88 -0.61
CA VAL A 44 2.98 -20.14 -0.70
C VAL A 44 3.40 -20.99 -1.90
N HIS A 45 3.56 -20.40 -3.10
CA HIS A 45 3.82 -21.17 -4.32
C HIS A 45 5.30 -21.40 -4.62
N TYR A 46 6.17 -20.46 -4.24
CA TYR A 46 7.60 -20.54 -4.56
C TYR A 46 8.48 -20.90 -3.35
N SER A 47 7.89 -21.04 -2.15
CA SER A 47 8.62 -21.20 -0.88
C SER A 47 9.78 -20.20 -0.75
N ALA A 48 9.61 -19.01 -1.33
CA ALA A 48 10.64 -18.00 -1.38
C ALA A 48 10.96 -17.51 0.03
N SER A 49 12.24 -17.27 0.32
CA SER A 49 12.67 -16.66 1.58
C SER A 49 11.88 -15.39 1.85
N PHE A 50 11.55 -15.14 3.12
CA PHE A 50 10.74 -14.00 3.55
C PHE A 50 11.19 -12.66 2.91
N ALA A 51 12.51 -12.45 2.78
CA ALA A 51 13.06 -11.26 2.13
C ALA A 51 12.71 -11.14 0.63
N LEU A 52 12.69 -12.24 -0.13
CA LEU A 52 12.29 -12.24 -1.54
C LEU A 52 10.78 -12.04 -1.67
N ALA A 53 9.97 -12.69 -0.82
CA ALA A 53 8.52 -12.50 -0.81
C ALA A 53 8.16 -11.03 -0.47
N LEU A 54 8.88 -10.42 0.47
CA LEU A 54 8.72 -9.01 0.84
C LEU A 54 9.11 -8.07 -0.32
N LEU A 55 10.26 -8.29 -0.96
CA LEU A 55 10.70 -7.49 -2.12
C LEU A 55 9.75 -7.65 -3.31
N GLY A 56 9.30 -8.86 -3.61
CA GLY A 56 8.34 -9.12 -4.68
C GLY A 56 7.00 -8.44 -4.42
N GLY A 57 6.47 -8.55 -3.19
CA GLY A 57 5.25 -7.85 -2.80
C GLY A 57 5.39 -6.33 -2.84
N ALA A 58 6.53 -5.79 -2.38
CA ALA A 58 6.83 -4.36 -2.44
C ALA A 58 6.95 -3.85 -3.88
N LEU A 59 7.59 -4.60 -4.78
CA LEU A 59 7.71 -4.23 -6.21
C LEU A 59 6.34 -4.21 -6.89
N VAL A 60 5.50 -5.20 -6.64
CA VAL A 60 4.14 -5.23 -7.20
C VAL A 60 3.31 -4.07 -6.66
N ALA A 61 3.31 -3.86 -5.34
CA ALA A 61 2.61 -2.72 -4.74
C ALA A 61 3.13 -1.37 -5.27
N ALA A 62 4.44 -1.22 -5.48
CA ALA A 62 5.05 -0.02 -6.04
C ALA A 62 4.68 0.19 -7.52
N LEU A 63 4.63 -0.87 -8.33
CA LEU A 63 4.22 -0.79 -9.73
C LEU A 63 2.76 -0.33 -9.86
N PHE A 64 1.84 -0.95 -9.10
CA PHE A 64 0.44 -0.54 -9.09
C PHE A 64 0.25 0.84 -8.47
N GLY A 65 1.00 1.16 -7.40
CA GLY A 65 1.05 2.48 -6.79
C GLY A 65 1.53 3.56 -7.74
N PHE A 66 2.52 3.26 -8.59
CA PHE A 66 3.00 4.18 -9.61
C PHE A 66 1.98 4.35 -10.74
N LEU A 67 1.40 3.26 -11.22
CA LEU A 67 0.41 3.27 -12.30
C LEU A 67 -0.85 4.04 -11.92
N ILE A 68 -1.30 3.92 -10.65
CA ILE A 68 -2.44 4.63 -10.09
C ILE A 68 -2.04 6.04 -9.61
N GLY A 69 -0.82 6.23 -9.13
CA GLY A 69 -0.32 7.52 -8.66
C GLY A 69 -0.23 8.57 -9.77
N ILE A 70 0.07 8.18 -11.01
CA ILE A 70 0.09 9.10 -12.17
C ILE A 70 -1.27 9.76 -12.43
N PRO A 71 -2.40 9.02 -12.54
CA PRO A 71 -3.71 9.66 -12.67
C PRO A 71 -4.14 10.37 -11.38
N THR A 72 -3.75 9.88 -10.19
CA THR A 72 -4.04 10.56 -8.91
C THR A 72 -3.38 11.94 -8.85
N LEU A 73 -2.16 12.11 -9.36
CA LEU A 73 -1.47 13.41 -9.43
C LEU A 73 -2.15 14.41 -10.38
N ARG A 74 -3.02 13.94 -11.28
CA ARG A 74 -3.77 14.79 -12.23
C ARG A 74 -5.14 15.22 -11.72
N LEU A 75 -5.56 14.71 -10.56
CA LEU A 75 -6.78 15.15 -9.89
C LEU A 75 -6.40 16.30 -8.95
N GLU A 76 -7.18 17.38 -8.93
CA GLU A 76 -7.06 18.49 -7.98
C GLU A 76 -8.38 18.61 -7.20
N GLY A 77 -8.32 18.90 -5.89
CA GLY A 77 -9.49 19.13 -5.02
C GLY A 77 -10.11 17.86 -4.41
N ASP A 78 -11.41 17.90 -4.06
CA ASP A 78 -12.17 16.84 -3.35
C ASP A 78 -12.23 15.47 -4.07
N TYR A 79 -11.87 15.43 -5.36
CA TYR A 79 -11.79 14.18 -6.14
C TYR A 79 -10.57 13.30 -5.79
N LEU A 80 -9.54 13.87 -5.17
CA LEU A 80 -8.39 13.12 -4.64
C LEU A 80 -8.76 12.25 -3.44
N ALA A 81 -9.78 12.65 -2.67
CA ALA A 81 -10.25 11.91 -1.49
C ALA A 81 -11.17 10.73 -1.86
N MET A 82 -11.63 10.65 -3.11
CA MET A 82 -12.55 9.61 -3.60
C MET A 82 -11.82 8.42 -4.24
N VAL A 83 -10.49 8.52 -4.42
CA VAL A 83 -9.56 7.45 -4.89
C VAL A 83 -8.71 6.95 -3.72
#